data_AF-A0A2G6IZF3-F1
#
_entry.id   AF-A0A2G6IZF3-F1
#
_cell.length_a   1.000
_cell.length_b   1.000
_cell.length_c   1.000
_cell.angle_alpha   90.00
_cell.angle_beta   90.00
_cell.angle_gamma   90.00
#
_symmetry.space_group_name_H-M   'P 1'
#
loop_
_entity.id
_entity.type
_entity.pdbx_description
1 polymer ?
#
loop_
_entity_poly.entity_id
_entity_poly.type
_entity_poly.pdbx_seq_one_letter_code
_entity_poly.pdbx_strand_id
1 'polypeptide(L)'
;MSPTSPGLYLVEVALPVPLDRTFTYRHTVAADDERGIAVGDLVRVPFGRRKVLGLVTAARFSDQDVRELDGFRLKDVQQVLGEEYRILGDRRRLADWLATYYVLPLGMVLPLFHPPRPGTKGRAARVNPAEYPDVDAAGIQLTAAQKKIVTEATAVLERRAFEPMLLHGVTGSGKTEVYLTVIGEAVARGRDALFLLPEIALTPQTLARIRARFGDQAAAVHSGLSVGQRCRVYEAAARGEIKVVVGPRSALFAPLRDVGVIIVDEEHETSYKQDETPRYHARHAALIRGRETRAVVMLGSATPDLESMHNAVRGRFRMAQLPERIG
;
A
#
# COMPACT_ATOMS: atom_id res chain seq x y z
N MET A 1 11.96 14.70 -6.90
CA MET A 1 12.94 15.11 -7.93
C MET A 1 12.21 15.18 -9.25
N SER A 2 12.46 16.22 -10.03
CA SER A 2 11.88 16.38 -11.37
C SER A 2 12.50 15.37 -12.35
N PRO A 3 11.79 15.02 -13.44
CA PRO A 3 12.39 14.23 -14.51
C PRO A 3 13.66 14.91 -15.03
N THR A 4 14.61 14.07 -15.45
CA THR A 4 15.88 14.49 -16.03
C THR A 4 15.72 15.25 -17.34
N SER A 5 16.53 16.28 -17.57
CA SER A 5 16.63 16.99 -18.85
C SER A 5 17.22 16.11 -19.96
N PRO A 6 17.09 16.48 -21.25
CA PRO A 6 17.69 15.74 -22.36
C PRO A 6 19.19 15.52 -22.18
N GLY A 7 19.68 14.32 -22.54
CA GLY A 7 21.07 13.94 -22.42
C GLY A 7 21.28 12.53 -21.87
N LEU A 8 22.53 12.18 -21.61
CA LEU A 8 22.92 10.87 -21.11
C LEU A 8 22.99 10.89 -19.57
N TYR A 9 22.50 9.81 -18.96
CA TYR A 9 22.52 9.60 -17.53
C TYR A 9 23.10 8.24 -17.16
N LEU A 10 23.86 8.23 -16.07
CA LEU A 10 24.21 7.03 -15.33
C LEU A 10 23.22 6.85 -14.18
N VAL A 11 22.60 5.66 -14.12
CA VAL A 11 21.45 5.38 -13.29
C VAL A 11 21.75 4.20 -12.37
N GLU A 12 21.63 4.42 -11.07
CA GLU A 12 21.80 3.38 -10.06
C GLU A 12 20.48 2.67 -9.81
N VAL A 13 20.44 1.36 -10.05
CA VAL A 13 19.22 0.56 -9.97
C VAL A 13 19.34 -0.55 -8.93
N ALA A 14 18.44 -0.56 -7.95
CA ALA A 14 18.29 -1.68 -7.01
C ALA A 14 17.44 -2.78 -7.67
N LEU A 15 17.98 -4.01 -7.71
CA LEU A 15 17.36 -5.16 -8.39
C LEU A 15 16.89 -6.22 -7.40
N PRO A 16 15.80 -6.97 -7.71
CA PRO A 16 15.27 -8.04 -6.85
C PRO A 16 16.16 -9.29 -6.90
N VAL A 17 17.38 -9.12 -6.41
CA VAL A 17 18.42 -10.14 -6.28
C VAL A 17 19.01 -10.04 -4.87
N PRO A 18 19.51 -11.15 -4.30
CA PRO A 18 20.05 -11.17 -2.94
C PRO A 18 21.47 -10.60 -2.90
N LEU A 19 21.65 -9.38 -3.43
CA LEU A 19 22.91 -8.64 -3.42
C LEU A 19 22.61 -7.26 -2.87
N ASP A 20 23.25 -6.92 -1.75
CA ASP A 20 23.06 -5.63 -1.06
C ASP A 20 23.86 -4.51 -1.74
N ARG A 21 23.52 -4.24 -3.00
CA ARG A 21 24.11 -3.18 -3.81
C ARG A 21 23.17 -2.78 -4.96
N THR A 22 23.44 -1.62 -5.53
CA THR A 22 22.84 -1.18 -6.79
C THR A 22 23.70 -1.60 -7.98
N PHE A 23 23.13 -1.45 -9.18
CA PHE A 23 23.81 -1.69 -10.44
C PHE A 23 23.66 -0.46 -11.33
N THR A 24 24.76 -0.04 -11.94
CA THR A 24 24.80 1.12 -12.84
C THR A 24 24.33 0.75 -14.25
N TYR A 25 23.42 1.55 -14.79
CA TYR A 25 22.92 1.46 -16.16
C TYR A 25 23.04 2.82 -16.86
N ARG A 26 23.06 2.80 -18.19
CA ARG A 26 22.96 4.01 -19.01
C ARG A 26 21.50 4.29 -19.36
N HIS A 27 21.14 5.56 -19.44
CA HIS A 27 19.85 5.97 -19.98
C HIS A 27 20.01 7.30 -20.73
N THR A 28 19.57 7.33 -21.99
CA THR A 28 19.54 8.55 -22.79
C THR A 28 18.13 9.09 -22.82
N VAL A 29 17.98 10.34 -22.41
CA VAL A 29 16.73 11.08 -22.46
C VAL A 29 16.75 11.90 -23.75
N ALA A 30 15.81 11.62 -24.65
CA ALA A 30 15.69 12.36 -25.90
C ALA A 30 15.16 13.78 -25.67
N ALA A 31 15.34 14.68 -26.65
CA ALA A 31 14.89 16.06 -26.53
C ALA A 31 13.36 16.20 -26.40
N ASP A 32 12.62 15.25 -26.95
CA ASP A 32 11.17 15.12 -26.93
C ASP A 32 10.66 14.18 -25.82
N ASP A 33 11.55 13.61 -25.00
CA ASP A 33 11.18 12.77 -23.87
C ASP A 33 10.87 13.63 -22.63
N GLU A 34 9.61 14.05 -22.53
CA GLU A 34 9.09 14.78 -21.36
C GLU A 34 9.10 13.95 -20.07
N ARG A 35 9.18 12.62 -20.17
CA ARG A 35 9.09 11.71 -19.02
C ARG A 35 10.44 11.51 -18.34
N GLY A 36 11.51 11.39 -19.13
CA GLY A 36 12.87 11.13 -18.68
C GLY A 36 12.95 10.00 -17.65
N ILE A 37 13.88 10.13 -16.70
CA ILE A 37 14.06 9.21 -15.58
C ILE A 37 14.24 9.96 -14.27
N ALA A 38 13.76 9.39 -13.17
CA ALA A 38 13.90 9.97 -11.84
C ALA A 38 14.07 8.91 -10.76
N VAL A 39 14.64 9.30 -9.62
CA VAL A 39 14.65 8.46 -8.41
C VAL A 39 13.22 8.05 -8.06
N GLY A 40 13.04 6.77 -7.72
CA GLY A 40 11.74 6.17 -7.46
C GLY A 40 11.11 5.51 -8.69
N ASP A 41 11.62 5.74 -9.90
CA ASP A 41 11.11 5.09 -11.10
C ASP A 41 11.34 3.58 -11.07
N LEU A 42 10.35 2.83 -11.54
CA LEU A 42 10.53 1.44 -11.89
C LEU A 42 11.02 1.34 -13.34
N VAL A 43 12.13 0.63 -13.52
CA VAL A 43 12.75 0.44 -14.83
C VAL A 43 12.90 -1.05 -15.15
N ARG A 44 12.77 -1.39 -16.44
CA ARG A 44 13.13 -2.72 -16.93
C ARG A 44 14.57 -2.69 -17.43
N VAL A 45 15.39 -3.57 -16.89
CA VAL A 45 16.82 -3.64 -17.22
C VAL A 45 17.27 -5.08 -17.48
N PRO A 46 18.30 -5.28 -18.32
CA PRO A 46 18.93 -6.59 -18.49
C PRO A 46 19.80 -6.94 -17.27
N PHE A 47 19.65 -8.16 -16.76
CA PHE A 47 20.50 -8.71 -15.69
C PHE A 47 20.84 -10.17 -15.99
N GLY A 48 22.12 -10.43 -16.30
CA GLY A 48 22.55 -11.70 -16.89
C GLY A 48 21.77 -11.99 -18.19
N ARG A 49 21.08 -13.14 -18.24
CA ARG A 49 20.24 -13.59 -19.36
C ARG A 49 18.76 -13.16 -19.25
N ARG A 50 18.36 -12.54 -18.14
CA ARG A 50 16.96 -12.21 -17.84
C ARG A 50 16.73 -10.70 -17.91
N LYS A 51 15.46 -10.31 -18.07
CA LYS A 51 15.01 -8.93 -17.87
C LYS A 51 14.31 -8.83 -16.53
N VAL A 52 14.71 -7.88 -15.71
CA VAL A 52 14.15 -7.68 -14.36
C VAL A 52 13.63 -6.26 -14.22
N LEU A 53 12.67 -6.08 -13.31
CA LEU A 53 12.28 -4.75 -12.85
C LEU A 53 13.21 -4.32 -11.74
N GLY A 54 13.60 -3.05 -11.75
CA GLY A 54 14.47 -2.45 -10.75
C GLY A 54 13.99 -1.07 -10.35
N LEU A 55 14.42 -0.62 -9.19
CA LEU A 55 14.11 0.70 -8.64
C LEU A 55 15.27 1.65 -8.88
N VAL A 56 15.02 2.77 -9.53
CA VAL A 56 16.01 3.85 -9.66
C VAL A 56 16.24 4.49 -8.30
N THR A 57 17.49 4.47 -7.84
CA THR A 57 17.94 5.02 -6.55
C THR A 57 18.75 6.30 -6.73
N ALA A 58 19.42 6.46 -7.86
CA ALA A 58 20.09 7.70 -8.26
C ALA A 58 20.11 7.81 -9.79
N ALA A 59 20.13 9.03 -10.31
CA ALA A 59 20.38 9.33 -11.71
C ALA A 59 21.34 10.52 -11.77
N ARG A 60 22.43 10.41 -12.54
CA ARG A 60 23.48 11.43 -12.67
C ARG A 60 23.72 11.74 -14.13
N PHE A 61 23.70 13.02 -14.49
CA PHE A 61 24.02 13.46 -15.84
C PHE A 61 25.48 13.11 -16.18
N SER A 62 25.70 12.77 -17.45
CA SER A 62 27.03 12.51 -18.01
C SER A 62 27.18 13.28 -19.31
N ASP A 63 28.20 14.14 -19.38
CA ASP A 63 28.64 14.85 -20.58
C ASP A 63 29.47 13.95 -21.52
N GLN A 64 29.96 12.82 -21.02
CA GLN A 64 30.69 11.81 -21.76
C GLN A 64 29.82 10.58 -22.04
N ASP A 65 30.00 9.96 -23.21
CA ASP A 65 29.38 8.67 -23.54
C ASP A 65 30.09 7.52 -22.81
N VAL A 66 29.87 7.41 -21.50
CA VAL A 66 30.46 6.37 -20.64
C VAL A 66 29.85 5.02 -21.00
N ARG A 67 30.62 4.17 -21.69
CA ARG A 67 30.21 2.80 -22.10
C ARG A 67 30.76 1.70 -21.21
N GLU A 68 31.77 2.03 -20.42
CA GLU A 68 32.45 1.10 -19.53
C GLU A 68 32.73 1.80 -18.20
N LEU A 69 32.54 1.09 -17.10
CA LEU A 69 32.82 1.55 -15.75
C LEU A 69 33.46 0.40 -14.98
N ASP A 70 34.60 0.66 -14.33
CA ASP A 70 35.36 -0.34 -13.56
C ASP A 70 35.67 -1.64 -14.33
N GLY A 71 35.95 -1.55 -15.63
CA GLY A 71 36.21 -2.72 -16.49
C GLY A 71 34.97 -3.48 -16.95
N PHE A 72 33.77 -2.97 -16.65
CA PHE A 72 32.50 -3.59 -17.03
C PHE A 72 31.75 -2.73 -18.04
N ARG A 73 31.38 -3.33 -19.17
CA ARG A 73 30.53 -2.69 -20.17
C ARG A 73 29.15 -2.42 -19.58
N LEU A 74 28.74 -1.16 -19.59
CA LEU A 74 27.44 -0.72 -19.12
C LEU A 74 26.34 -1.15 -20.12
N LYS A 75 25.19 -1.52 -19.58
CA LYS A 75 23.97 -1.82 -20.34
C LYS A 75 22.99 -0.67 -20.21
N ASP A 76 22.07 -0.57 -21.17
CA ASP A 76 21.06 0.49 -21.18
C ASP A 76 19.80 0.06 -20.42
N VAL A 77 19.14 1.05 -19.82
CA VAL A 77 17.75 0.95 -19.37
C VAL A 77 16.86 0.68 -20.58
N GLN A 78 16.07 -0.41 -20.54
CA GLN A 78 15.23 -0.82 -21.68
C GLN A 78 13.87 -0.16 -21.68
N GLN A 79 13.35 0.19 -20.50
CA GLN A 79 12.03 0.80 -20.34
C GLN A 79 11.94 1.50 -19.00
N VAL A 80 11.44 2.74 -18.99
CA VAL A 80 10.95 3.42 -17.79
C VAL A 80 9.44 3.20 -17.71
N LEU A 81 8.94 2.71 -16.57
CA LEU A 81 7.50 2.50 -16.39
C LEU A 81 6.77 3.83 -16.10
N GLY A 82 5.46 3.82 -16.33
CA GLY A 82 4.57 4.95 -16.06
C GLY A 82 4.64 5.44 -14.61
N GLU A 83 4.34 6.73 -14.41
CA GLU A 83 4.44 7.39 -13.10
C GLU A 83 3.55 6.76 -12.03
N GLU A 84 2.46 6.11 -12.43
CA GLU A 84 1.57 5.34 -11.55
C GLU A 84 2.30 4.25 -10.73
N TYR A 85 3.47 3.79 -11.20
CA TYR A 85 4.26 2.75 -10.55
C TYR A 85 5.41 3.31 -9.72
N ARG A 86 5.63 4.63 -9.74
CA ARG A 86 6.74 5.27 -9.05
C ARG A 86 6.66 5.04 -7.54
N ILE A 87 7.79 4.71 -6.92
CA ILE A 87 7.90 4.44 -5.49
C ILE A 87 8.63 5.60 -4.84
N LEU A 88 7.86 6.52 -4.28
CA LEU A 88 8.32 7.74 -3.60
C LEU A 88 7.63 7.91 -2.25
N GLY A 89 7.99 8.96 -1.52
CA GLY A 89 7.26 9.41 -0.34
C GLY A 89 7.19 8.35 0.76
N ASP A 90 5.99 8.13 1.30
CA ASP A 90 5.72 7.12 2.34
C ASP A 90 6.08 5.71 1.86
N ARG A 91 5.80 5.40 0.59
CA ARG A 91 6.06 4.07 0.02
C ARG A 91 7.55 3.79 -0.03
N ARG A 92 8.36 4.79 -0.41
CA ARG A 92 9.82 4.65 -0.39
C ARG A 92 10.36 4.46 1.03
N ARG A 93 9.90 5.28 1.98
CA ARG A 93 10.30 5.15 3.40
C ARG A 93 9.89 3.80 3.99
N LEU A 94 8.72 3.28 3.60
CA LEU A 94 8.29 1.94 3.97
C LEU A 94 9.20 0.85 3.37
N ALA A 95 9.59 0.98 2.10
CA ALA A 95 10.52 0.06 1.46
C ALA A 95 11.89 0.05 2.17
N ASP A 96 12.41 1.22 2.49
CA ASP A 96 13.68 1.37 3.22
C ASP A 96 13.58 0.76 4.64
N TRP A 97 12.47 0.99 5.33
CA TRP A 97 12.22 0.37 6.64
C TRP A 97 12.13 -1.16 6.54
N LEU A 98 11.41 -1.69 5.55
CA LEU A 98 11.31 -3.14 5.33
C LEU A 98 12.68 -3.76 5.07
N ALA A 99 13.48 -3.15 4.19
CA ALA A 99 14.82 -3.60 3.86
C ALA A 99 15.71 -3.61 5.12
N THR A 100 15.69 -2.53 5.90
CA THR A 100 16.52 -2.39 7.11
C THR A 100 16.08 -3.33 8.22
N TYR A 101 14.78 -3.35 8.53
CA TYR A 101 14.24 -4.10 9.66
C TYR A 101 14.29 -5.62 9.45
N TYR A 102 14.05 -6.08 8.21
CA TYR A 102 14.11 -7.50 7.87
C TYR A 102 15.46 -7.93 7.29
N VAL A 103 16.47 -7.04 7.27
CA VAL A 103 17.84 -7.32 6.80
C VAL A 103 17.84 -7.89 5.39
N LEU A 104 17.24 -7.14 4.46
CA LEU A 104 17.12 -7.50 3.05
C LEU A 104 17.68 -6.39 2.18
N PRO A 105 18.34 -6.73 1.04
CA PRO A 105 18.62 -5.75 0.01
C PRO A 105 17.33 -5.03 -0.41
N LEU A 106 17.40 -3.72 -0.63
CA LEU A 106 16.24 -2.91 -1.04
C LEU A 106 15.52 -3.49 -2.27
N GLY A 107 16.25 -4.03 -3.23
CA GLY A 107 15.63 -4.60 -4.42
C GLY A 107 14.77 -5.84 -4.10
N MET A 108 15.04 -6.58 -3.02
CA MET A 108 14.27 -7.76 -2.61
C MET A 108 12.89 -7.40 -2.04
N VAL A 109 12.69 -6.17 -1.56
CA VAL A 109 11.35 -5.72 -1.11
C VAL A 109 10.52 -5.12 -2.25
N LEU A 110 11.16 -4.81 -3.37
CA LEU A 110 10.53 -4.15 -4.52
C LEU A 110 9.25 -4.83 -5.04
N PRO A 111 9.18 -6.17 -5.15
CA PRO A 111 7.99 -6.85 -5.67
C PRO A 111 6.71 -6.62 -4.85
N LEU A 112 6.81 -6.11 -3.61
CA LEU A 112 5.66 -5.75 -2.80
C LEU A 112 4.94 -4.51 -3.34
N PHE A 113 5.65 -3.59 -4.00
CA PHE A 113 5.18 -2.25 -4.34
C PHE A 113 4.59 -2.14 -5.75
N HIS A 114 4.47 -3.24 -6.48
CA HIS A 114 3.87 -3.25 -7.80
C HIS A 114 3.19 -4.59 -8.09
N PRO A 115 2.20 -4.64 -9.00
CA PRO A 115 1.64 -5.92 -9.46
C PRO A 115 2.70 -6.76 -10.19
N PRO A 116 2.57 -8.10 -10.30
CA PRO A 116 3.62 -8.97 -10.85
C PRO A 116 4.14 -8.59 -12.25
N ARG A 117 3.28 -8.02 -13.10
CA ARG A 117 3.65 -7.51 -14.43
C ARG A 117 3.01 -6.13 -14.62
N PRO A 118 3.61 -5.06 -14.08
CA PRO A 118 3.06 -3.71 -14.19
C PRO A 118 2.95 -3.29 -15.66
N GLY A 119 1.90 -2.55 -15.99
CA GLY A 119 1.51 -2.17 -17.35
C GLY A 119 0.76 -3.25 -18.13
N THR A 120 0.41 -4.38 -17.50
CA THR A 120 -0.43 -5.39 -18.15
C THR A 120 -1.84 -4.85 -18.35
N LYS A 121 -2.25 -4.67 -19.61
CA LYS A 121 -3.63 -4.29 -19.94
C LYS A 121 -4.59 -5.42 -19.52
N GLY A 122 -5.69 -5.06 -18.86
CA GLY A 122 -6.78 -5.98 -18.56
C GLY A 122 -8.13 -5.34 -18.89
N ARG A 123 -9.23 -6.12 -18.84
CA ARG A 123 -10.63 -5.63 -18.82
C ARG A 123 -11.19 -5.56 -17.42
N ALA A 124 -12.06 -4.59 -17.14
CA ALA A 124 -12.45 -4.30 -15.76
C ALA A 124 -13.04 -5.59 -15.21
N ALA A 125 -12.84 -5.86 -13.91
CA ALA A 125 -13.60 -6.95 -13.32
C ALA A 125 -15.07 -6.67 -13.65
N ARG A 126 -15.70 -7.55 -14.42
CA ARG A 126 -17.12 -7.46 -14.67
C ARG A 126 -17.74 -7.65 -13.30
N VAL A 127 -18.27 -6.57 -12.75
CA VAL A 127 -19.08 -6.66 -11.55
C VAL A 127 -20.36 -7.32 -12.01
N ASN A 128 -20.53 -8.59 -11.70
CA ASN A 128 -21.82 -9.24 -11.86
C ASN A 128 -22.67 -8.83 -10.65
N PRO A 129 -23.74 -8.04 -10.81
CA PRO A 129 -24.58 -7.64 -9.67
C PRO A 129 -25.15 -8.85 -8.92
N ALA A 130 -25.33 -9.99 -9.59
CA ALA A 130 -25.78 -11.23 -8.96
C ALA A 130 -24.73 -11.92 -8.06
N GLU A 131 -23.44 -11.52 -8.14
CA GLU A 131 -22.39 -12.03 -7.25
C GLU A 131 -22.36 -11.31 -5.90
N TYR A 132 -22.99 -10.13 -5.81
CA TYR A 132 -23.01 -9.33 -4.59
C TYR A 132 -24.41 -9.39 -3.99
N PRO A 133 -24.56 -9.81 -2.72
CA PRO A 133 -25.86 -9.78 -2.07
C PRO A 133 -26.34 -8.33 -1.96
N ASP A 134 -27.65 -8.14 -1.97
CA ASP A 134 -28.25 -6.86 -1.58
C ASP A 134 -27.90 -6.60 -0.11
N VAL A 135 -27.41 -5.40 0.17
CA VAL A 135 -26.93 -5.01 1.49
C VAL A 135 -27.65 -3.73 1.88
N ASP A 136 -28.32 -3.76 3.04
CA ASP A 136 -28.87 -2.56 3.63
C ASP A 136 -27.70 -1.69 4.12
N ALA A 137 -27.34 -0.69 3.32
CA ALA A 137 -26.32 0.29 3.63
C ALA A 137 -26.91 1.58 4.23
N ALA A 138 -28.23 1.67 4.39
CA ALA A 138 -28.90 2.87 4.85
C ALA A 138 -29.05 2.86 6.38
N GLY A 139 -28.55 3.91 7.03
CA GLY A 139 -29.07 4.35 8.33
C GLY A 139 -28.65 3.58 9.58
N ILE A 140 -27.55 2.80 9.57
CA ILE A 140 -27.04 2.17 10.79
C ILE A 140 -26.70 3.24 11.84
N GLN A 141 -27.45 3.26 12.93
CA GLN A 141 -27.22 4.17 14.05
C GLN A 141 -26.10 3.63 14.94
N LEU A 142 -25.00 4.37 15.00
CA LEU A 142 -23.91 4.04 15.90
C LEU A 142 -24.34 4.15 17.37
N THR A 143 -23.91 3.19 18.19
CA THR A 143 -24.06 3.26 19.66
C THR A 143 -23.22 4.42 20.22
N ALA A 144 -23.47 4.83 21.46
CA ALA A 144 -22.70 5.88 22.11
C ALA A 144 -21.19 5.55 22.16
N ALA A 145 -20.84 4.29 22.43
CA ALA A 145 -19.45 3.82 22.45
C ALA A 145 -18.80 3.91 21.06
N GLN A 146 -19.51 3.48 20.02
CA GLN A 146 -19.02 3.60 18.64
C GLN A 146 -18.85 5.06 18.21
N LYS A 147 -19.84 5.93 18.48
CA LYS A 147 -19.77 7.37 18.19
C LYS A 147 -18.56 8.03 18.86
N LYS A 148 -18.29 7.68 20.12
CA LYS A 148 -17.10 8.17 20.84
C LYS A 148 -15.81 7.77 20.11
N ILE A 149 -15.66 6.49 19.74
CA ILE A 149 -14.46 5.99 19.07
C ILE A 149 -14.27 6.66 17.71
N VAL A 150 -15.35 6.79 16.93
CA VAL A 150 -15.32 7.53 15.65
C VAL A 150 -14.89 8.98 15.87
N THR A 151 -15.46 9.67 16.86
CA THR A 151 -15.11 11.06 17.18
C THR A 151 -13.62 11.20 17.53
N GLU A 152 -13.10 10.30 18.35
CA GLU A 152 -11.68 10.29 18.73
C GLU A 152 -10.77 10.05 17.52
N ALA A 153 -11.09 9.05 16.69
CA ALA A 153 -10.35 8.75 15.47
C ALA A 153 -10.39 9.93 14.48
N THR A 154 -11.56 10.56 14.29
CA THR A 154 -11.73 11.72 13.43
C THR A 154 -10.92 12.92 13.91
N ALA A 155 -10.84 13.16 15.23
CA ALA A 155 -10.00 14.22 15.77
C ALA A 155 -8.50 13.98 15.51
N VAL A 156 -8.03 12.73 15.54
CA VAL A 156 -6.64 12.39 15.14
C VAL A 156 -6.43 12.60 13.64
N LEU A 157 -7.38 12.16 12.82
CA LEU A 157 -7.38 12.32 11.37
C LEU A 157 -7.27 13.80 10.96
N GLU A 158 -8.04 14.68 11.59
CA GLU A 158 -8.04 16.13 11.36
C GLU A 158 -6.72 16.79 11.73
N ARG A 159 -6.13 16.37 12.87
CA ARG A 159 -4.81 16.84 13.30
C ARG A 159 -3.67 16.32 12.42
N ARG A 160 -3.95 15.38 11.50
CA ARG A 160 -2.94 14.67 10.70
C ARG A 160 -1.82 14.15 11.59
N ALA A 161 -2.19 13.40 12.62
CA ALA A 161 -1.28 12.83 13.60
C ALA A 161 -1.26 11.30 13.48
N PHE A 162 -0.10 10.70 13.78
CA PHE A 162 0.01 9.25 13.93
C PHE A 162 -0.39 8.86 15.35
N GLU A 163 -1.56 8.25 15.50
CA GLU A 163 -2.03 7.70 16.78
C GLU A 163 -2.62 6.31 16.54
N PRO A 164 -1.87 5.23 16.86
CA PRO A 164 -2.41 3.89 16.79
C PRO A 164 -3.51 3.67 17.84
N MET A 165 -4.58 3.01 17.42
CA MET A 165 -5.72 2.66 18.26
C MET A 165 -5.92 1.15 18.22
N LEU A 166 -6.01 0.52 19.38
CA LEU A 166 -6.46 -0.86 19.50
C LEU A 166 -7.96 -0.86 19.76
N LEU A 167 -8.75 -1.28 18.77
CA LEU A 167 -10.19 -1.50 18.90
C LEU A 167 -10.46 -2.91 19.38
N HIS A 168 -10.59 -3.07 20.70
CA HIS A 168 -10.94 -4.32 21.34
C HIS A 168 -12.46 -4.45 21.49
N GLY A 169 -13.08 -5.29 20.67
CA GLY A 169 -14.53 -5.48 20.71
C GLY A 169 -14.96 -6.90 20.37
N VAL A 170 -15.89 -7.45 21.16
CA VAL A 170 -16.40 -8.81 20.99
C VAL A 170 -17.05 -8.99 19.60
N THR A 171 -17.11 -10.22 19.09
CA THR A 171 -17.82 -10.49 17.84
C THR A 171 -19.27 -10.04 17.94
N GLY A 172 -19.75 -9.28 16.94
CA GLY A 172 -21.08 -8.67 16.95
C GLY A 172 -21.15 -7.29 17.62
N SER A 173 -20.05 -6.73 18.13
CA SER A 173 -20.03 -5.39 18.72
C SER A 173 -20.06 -4.24 17.69
N GLY A 174 -20.15 -4.56 16.40
CA GLY A 174 -20.17 -3.59 15.30
C GLY A 174 -18.84 -2.89 15.02
N LYS A 175 -17.69 -3.56 15.24
CA LYS A 175 -16.36 -3.02 14.86
C LYS A 175 -16.31 -2.54 13.40
N THR A 176 -16.89 -3.32 12.49
CA THR A 176 -16.94 -2.99 11.06
C THR A 176 -17.61 -1.65 10.78
N GLU A 177 -18.68 -1.31 11.50
CA GLU A 177 -19.37 -0.02 11.33
C GLU A 177 -18.53 1.16 11.80
N VAL A 178 -17.74 0.97 12.86
CA VAL A 178 -16.74 1.96 13.27
C VAL A 178 -15.71 2.15 12.17
N TYR A 179 -15.15 1.08 11.60
CA TYR A 179 -14.18 1.19 10.52
C TYR A 179 -14.75 1.90 9.30
N LEU A 180 -15.92 1.48 8.81
CA LEU A 180 -16.56 2.05 7.62
C LEU A 180 -16.88 3.53 7.85
N THR A 181 -17.29 3.92 9.05
CA THR A 181 -17.53 5.32 9.39
C THR A 181 -16.22 6.12 9.38
N VAL A 182 -15.17 5.65 10.04
CA VAL A 182 -13.86 6.34 10.07
C VAL A 182 -13.23 6.44 8.67
N ILE A 183 -13.37 5.41 7.84
CA ILE A 183 -12.98 5.44 6.43
C ILE A 183 -13.78 6.52 5.68
N GLY A 184 -15.10 6.59 5.89
CA GLY A 184 -15.95 7.62 5.32
C GLY A 184 -15.53 9.04 5.71
N GLU A 185 -15.18 9.25 6.97
CA GLU A 185 -14.67 10.55 7.46
C GLU A 185 -13.32 10.93 6.80
N ALA A 186 -12.45 9.94 6.50
CA ALA A 186 -11.21 10.17 5.75
C ALA A 186 -11.48 10.56 4.30
N VAL A 187 -12.31 9.79 3.61
CA VAL A 187 -12.68 10.04 2.20
C VAL A 187 -13.37 11.41 2.05
N ALA A 188 -14.28 11.76 2.97
CA ALA A 188 -14.95 13.05 2.98
C ALA A 188 -13.99 14.24 3.14
N ARG A 189 -12.82 14.02 3.77
CA ARG A 189 -11.74 15.01 3.92
C ARG A 189 -10.68 14.91 2.81
N GLY A 190 -10.97 14.16 1.74
CA GLY A 190 -10.10 13.97 0.59
C GLY A 190 -8.92 13.01 0.82
N ARG A 191 -8.83 12.37 1.99
CA ARG A 191 -7.78 11.41 2.34
C ARG A 191 -8.18 10.00 1.93
N ASP A 192 -7.18 9.18 1.63
CA ASP A 192 -7.35 7.81 1.18
C ASP A 192 -7.33 6.84 2.38
N ALA A 193 -7.85 5.63 2.19
CA ALA A 193 -7.93 4.62 3.22
C ALA A 193 -7.45 3.23 2.76
N LEU A 194 -6.79 2.53 3.66
CA LEU A 194 -6.46 1.11 3.55
C LEU A 194 -7.32 0.32 4.53
N PHE A 195 -8.00 -0.70 4.05
CA PHE A 195 -8.74 -1.64 4.88
C PHE A 195 -8.18 -3.04 4.69
N LEU A 196 -7.34 -3.47 5.62
CA LEU A 196 -6.78 -4.81 5.65
C LEU A 196 -7.69 -5.74 6.44
N LEU A 197 -7.97 -6.90 5.86
CA LEU A 197 -8.73 -7.98 6.47
C LEU A 197 -8.12 -9.33 6.05
N PRO A 198 -8.28 -10.40 6.84
CA PRO A 198 -7.84 -11.74 6.44
C PRO A 198 -8.44 -12.15 5.09
N GLU A 199 -7.72 -12.92 4.28
CA GLU A 199 -8.17 -13.29 2.92
C GLU A 199 -9.53 -14.01 2.94
N ILE A 200 -9.77 -14.82 3.96
CA ILE A 200 -11.05 -15.52 4.19
C ILE A 200 -12.22 -14.58 4.51
N ALA A 201 -11.94 -13.38 5.02
CA ALA A 201 -12.95 -12.38 5.38
C ALA A 201 -13.35 -11.49 4.19
N LEU A 202 -12.62 -11.58 3.06
CA LEU A 202 -12.88 -10.85 1.83
C LEU A 202 -14.01 -11.49 1.01
N THR A 203 -15.13 -11.76 1.68
CA THR A 203 -16.30 -12.41 1.09
C THR A 203 -17.05 -11.44 0.17
N PRO A 204 -17.88 -11.94 -0.77
CA PRO A 204 -18.74 -11.09 -1.58
C PRO A 204 -19.64 -10.17 -0.75
N GLN A 205 -20.08 -10.62 0.44
CA GLN A 205 -20.87 -9.81 1.38
C GLN A 205 -20.08 -8.62 1.94
N THR A 206 -18.84 -8.84 2.39
CA THR A 206 -17.96 -7.76 2.88
C THR A 206 -17.72 -6.74 1.77
N LEU A 207 -17.41 -7.23 0.56
CA LEU A 207 -17.18 -6.37 -0.60
C LEU A 207 -18.44 -5.60 -1.04
N ALA A 208 -19.63 -6.23 -0.97
CA ALA A 208 -20.91 -5.57 -1.25
C ALA A 208 -21.12 -4.38 -0.31
N ARG A 209 -20.92 -4.57 1.00
CA ARG A 209 -21.06 -3.50 2.01
C ARG A 209 -20.13 -2.32 1.74
N ILE A 210 -18.87 -2.59 1.41
CA ILE A 210 -17.88 -1.56 1.08
C ILE A 210 -18.31 -0.80 -0.17
N ARG A 211 -18.74 -1.50 -1.23
CA ARG A 211 -19.23 -0.85 -2.46
C ARG A 211 -20.50 -0.05 -2.24
N ALA A 212 -21.44 -0.54 -1.44
CA ALA A 212 -22.64 0.20 -1.13
C ALA A 212 -22.31 1.51 -0.39
N ARG A 213 -21.23 1.53 0.41
CA ARG A 213 -20.80 2.72 1.17
C ARG A 213 -19.96 3.71 0.37
N PHE A 214 -19.09 3.24 -0.52
CA PHE A 214 -18.05 4.05 -1.17
C PHE A 214 -18.13 4.05 -2.72
N GLY A 215 -19.06 3.29 -3.30
CA GLY A 215 -19.25 3.18 -4.74
C GLY A 215 -17.96 2.81 -5.48
N ASP A 216 -17.72 3.51 -6.58
CA ASP A 216 -16.56 3.31 -7.45
C ASP A 216 -15.24 3.84 -6.85
N GLN A 217 -15.29 4.56 -5.73
CA GLN A 217 -14.10 5.02 -5.03
C GLN A 217 -13.43 3.90 -4.21
N ALA A 218 -14.04 2.72 -4.10
CA ALA A 218 -13.47 1.57 -3.41
C ALA A 218 -13.14 0.41 -4.36
N ALA A 219 -11.99 -0.23 -4.13
CA ALA A 219 -11.60 -1.42 -4.87
C ALA A 219 -10.93 -2.47 -3.96
N ALA A 220 -11.21 -3.74 -4.29
CA ALA A 220 -10.55 -4.86 -3.66
C ALA A 220 -9.25 -5.20 -4.41
N VAL A 221 -8.21 -5.60 -3.69
CA VAL A 221 -6.97 -6.17 -4.23
C VAL A 221 -6.73 -7.52 -3.56
N HIS A 222 -6.80 -8.61 -4.32
CA HIS A 222 -6.59 -9.96 -3.79
C HIS A 222 -6.04 -10.91 -4.86
N SER A 223 -5.71 -12.14 -4.45
CA SER A 223 -5.11 -13.19 -5.28
C SER A 223 -5.97 -13.59 -6.48
N GLY A 224 -7.31 -13.61 -6.30
CA GLY A 224 -8.30 -13.94 -7.32
C GLY A 224 -8.39 -12.96 -8.50
N LEU A 225 -7.75 -11.79 -8.43
CA LEU A 225 -7.68 -10.86 -9.56
C LEU A 225 -6.62 -11.27 -10.57
N SER A 226 -6.99 -11.21 -11.86
CA SER A 226 -6.01 -11.29 -12.95
C SER A 226 -4.95 -10.19 -12.85
N VAL A 227 -3.80 -10.40 -13.47
CA VAL A 227 -2.70 -9.41 -13.43
C VAL A 227 -3.14 -8.05 -13.98
N GLY A 228 -3.91 -8.04 -15.08
CA GLY A 228 -4.42 -6.78 -15.65
C GLY A 228 -5.53 -6.12 -14.83
N GLN A 229 -6.27 -6.86 -13.99
CA GLN A 229 -7.19 -6.26 -13.02
C GLN A 229 -6.41 -5.60 -11.88
N ARG A 230 -5.37 -6.27 -11.35
CA ARG A 230 -4.49 -5.69 -10.32
C ARG A 230 -3.76 -4.44 -10.81
N CYS A 231 -3.22 -4.45 -12.03
CA CYS A 231 -2.56 -3.27 -12.63
C CYS A 231 -3.49 -2.06 -12.66
N ARG A 232 -4.73 -2.26 -13.10
CA ARG A 232 -5.72 -1.18 -13.12
C ARG A 232 -6.06 -0.61 -11.76
N VAL A 233 -6.25 -1.45 -10.75
CA VAL A 233 -6.55 -0.97 -9.40
C VAL A 233 -5.36 -0.17 -8.87
N TYR A 234 -4.13 -0.65 -9.11
CA TYR A 234 -2.91 0.09 -8.77
C TYR A 234 -2.81 1.43 -9.50
N GLU A 235 -3.02 1.43 -10.81
CA GLU A 235 -3.01 2.61 -11.68
C GLU A 235 -4.06 3.64 -11.25
N ALA A 236 -5.30 3.21 -11.01
CA ALA A 236 -6.40 4.06 -10.57
C ALA A 236 -6.18 4.61 -9.15
N ALA A 237 -5.62 3.80 -8.23
CA ALA A 237 -5.20 4.28 -6.92
C ALA A 237 -4.11 5.35 -7.02
N ALA A 238 -3.09 5.15 -7.86
CA ALA A 238 -2.03 6.13 -8.10
C ALA A 238 -2.55 7.42 -8.75
N ARG A 239 -3.59 7.31 -9.58
CA ARG A 239 -4.31 8.46 -10.16
C ARG A 239 -5.33 9.11 -9.20
N GLY A 240 -5.56 8.54 -8.03
CA GLY A 240 -6.50 9.06 -7.03
C GLY A 240 -7.98 8.83 -7.39
N GLU A 241 -8.26 7.98 -8.38
CA GLU A 241 -9.60 7.55 -8.77
C GLU A 241 -10.20 6.60 -7.72
N ILE A 242 -9.34 5.76 -7.12
CA ILE A 242 -9.69 4.88 -6.00
C ILE A 242 -9.18 5.51 -4.71
N LYS A 243 -10.08 5.72 -3.76
CA LYS A 243 -9.83 6.31 -2.44
C LYS A 243 -9.74 5.26 -1.34
N VAL A 244 -10.39 4.11 -1.51
CA VAL A 244 -10.40 3.03 -0.52
C VAL A 244 -9.88 1.75 -1.17
N VAL A 245 -8.76 1.24 -0.67
CA VAL A 245 -8.24 -0.07 -1.09
C VAL A 245 -8.46 -1.08 0.02
N VAL A 246 -9.11 -2.19 -0.34
CA VAL A 246 -9.48 -3.27 0.58
C VAL A 246 -8.79 -4.57 0.17
N GLY A 247 -8.28 -5.34 1.12
CA GLY A 247 -7.74 -6.66 0.80
C GLY A 247 -6.92 -7.29 1.92
N PRO A 248 -6.20 -8.39 1.63
CA PRO A 248 -5.30 -9.02 2.58
C PRO A 248 -4.00 -8.19 2.71
N ARG A 249 -2.99 -8.77 3.37
CA ARG A 249 -1.68 -8.14 3.61
C ARG A 249 -1.06 -7.38 2.43
N SER A 250 -1.21 -7.89 1.20
CA SER A 250 -0.62 -7.29 -0.01
C SER A 250 -1.26 -5.96 -0.43
N ALA A 251 -2.50 -5.68 0.01
CA ALA A 251 -3.17 -4.41 -0.24
C ALA A 251 -2.46 -3.22 0.44
N LEU A 252 -1.69 -3.49 1.50
CA LEU A 252 -0.90 -2.49 2.23
C LEU A 252 0.07 -1.69 1.36
N PHE A 253 0.45 -2.18 0.18
CA PHE A 253 1.45 -1.52 -0.68
C PHE A 253 0.87 -0.71 -1.84
N ALA A 254 -0.47 -0.64 -1.91
CA ALA A 254 -1.18 0.11 -2.94
C ALA A 254 -0.75 1.59 -2.97
N PRO A 255 -0.62 2.19 -4.16
CA PRO A 255 -0.07 3.53 -4.37
C PRO A 255 -1.11 4.64 -4.13
N LEU A 256 -1.77 4.62 -2.97
CA LEU A 256 -2.64 5.71 -2.54
C LEU A 256 -1.83 7.02 -2.33
N ARG A 257 -2.45 8.16 -2.57
CA ARG A 257 -1.81 9.49 -2.63
C ARG A 257 -1.66 10.15 -1.26
N ASP A 258 -2.71 10.12 -0.42
CA ASP A 258 -2.71 10.71 0.93
C ASP A 258 -3.46 9.78 1.90
N VAL A 259 -2.80 8.70 2.34
CA VAL A 259 -3.39 7.74 3.28
C VAL A 259 -3.64 8.41 4.63
N GLY A 260 -4.92 8.58 4.99
CA GLY A 260 -5.35 9.14 6.28
C GLY A 260 -5.81 8.10 7.29
N VAL A 261 -6.22 6.92 6.84
CA VAL A 261 -6.67 5.83 7.70
C VAL A 261 -6.11 4.50 7.23
N ILE A 262 -5.64 3.68 8.16
CA ILE A 262 -5.27 2.28 7.94
C ILE A 262 -6.01 1.43 8.97
N ILE A 263 -6.89 0.55 8.50
CA ILE A 263 -7.58 -0.44 9.33
C ILE A 263 -6.89 -1.78 9.14
N VAL A 264 -6.62 -2.49 10.24
CA VAL A 264 -6.19 -3.88 10.25
C VAL A 264 -7.20 -4.65 11.09
N ASP A 265 -8.16 -5.30 10.44
CA ASP A 265 -9.18 -6.09 11.12
C ASP A 265 -8.68 -7.51 11.42
N GLU A 266 -9.20 -8.09 12.50
CA GLU A 266 -8.68 -9.30 13.12
C GLU A 266 -7.16 -9.29 13.24
N GLU A 267 -6.59 -8.24 13.83
CA GLU A 267 -5.14 -7.97 13.84
C GLU A 267 -4.26 -9.10 14.43
N HIS A 268 -4.84 -10.02 15.21
CA HIS A 268 -4.16 -11.20 15.75
C HIS A 268 -3.94 -12.31 14.72
N GLU A 269 -4.59 -12.25 13.55
CA GLU A 269 -4.54 -13.31 12.57
C GLU A 269 -3.12 -13.54 12.05
N THR A 270 -2.67 -14.79 12.12
CA THR A 270 -1.31 -15.18 11.68
C THR A 270 -1.10 -14.96 10.19
N SER A 271 -2.17 -14.94 9.38
CA SER A 271 -2.11 -14.65 7.95
C SER A 271 -1.54 -13.27 7.61
N TYR A 272 -1.42 -12.34 8.57
CA TYR A 272 -0.70 -11.08 8.36
C TYR A 272 0.84 -11.22 8.32
N LYS A 273 1.40 -12.37 8.71
CA LYS A 273 2.82 -12.69 8.54
C LYS A 273 3.05 -13.37 7.20
N GLN A 274 3.97 -12.80 6.39
CA GLN A 274 4.43 -13.42 5.15
C GLN A 274 5.52 -14.47 5.44
N ASP A 275 5.35 -15.69 4.92
CA ASP A 275 6.29 -16.81 5.08
C ASP A 275 7.44 -16.80 4.06
N GLU A 276 7.20 -16.26 2.87
CA GLU A 276 8.22 -16.11 1.83
C GLU A 276 8.94 -14.77 1.91
N THR A 277 10.15 -14.69 1.34
CA THR A 277 10.91 -13.43 1.30
C THR A 277 10.22 -12.40 0.38
N PRO A 278 10.06 -11.14 0.81
CA PRO A 278 10.38 -10.59 2.13
C PRO A 278 9.41 -11.06 3.23
N ARG A 279 9.93 -11.60 4.35
CA ARG A 279 9.13 -12.18 5.45
C ARG A 279 8.57 -11.11 6.40
N TYR A 280 7.85 -10.12 5.87
CA TYR A 280 7.32 -9.01 6.66
C TYR A 280 6.04 -9.39 7.45
N HIS A 281 5.73 -8.62 8.49
CA HIS A 281 4.44 -8.67 9.18
C HIS A 281 3.61 -7.44 8.79
N ALA A 282 2.43 -7.64 8.20
CA ALA A 282 1.61 -6.58 7.65
C ALA A 282 1.12 -5.59 8.73
N ARG A 283 0.71 -6.06 9.91
CA ARG A 283 0.41 -5.20 11.08
C ARG A 283 1.52 -4.22 11.41
N HIS A 284 2.77 -4.68 11.51
CA HIS A 284 3.92 -3.82 11.80
C HIS A 284 4.16 -2.83 10.66
N ALA A 285 4.14 -3.31 9.42
CA ALA A 285 4.29 -2.45 8.24
C ALA A 285 3.15 -1.42 8.11
N ALA A 286 1.93 -1.73 8.57
CA ALA A 286 0.80 -0.81 8.62
C ALA A 286 1.01 0.31 9.65
N LEU A 287 1.55 -0.01 10.83
CA LEU A 287 1.95 0.99 11.83
C LEU A 287 3.03 1.93 11.27
N ILE A 288 4.02 1.38 10.57
CA ILE A 288 5.07 2.18 9.94
C ILE A 288 4.50 3.06 8.83
N ARG A 289 3.70 2.50 7.91
CA ARG A 289 3.06 3.28 6.86
C ARG A 289 2.21 4.39 7.44
N GLY A 290 1.42 4.10 8.46
CA GLY A 290 0.59 5.10 9.14
C GLY A 290 1.41 6.20 9.82
N ARG A 291 2.58 5.87 10.37
CA ARG A 291 3.52 6.89 10.86
C ARG A 291 4.04 7.77 9.73
N GLU A 292 4.45 7.17 8.62
CA GLU A 292 4.99 7.89 7.46
C GLU A 292 3.97 8.78 6.74
N THR A 293 2.68 8.46 6.85
CA THR A 293 1.56 9.22 6.26
C THR A 293 0.77 10.05 7.28
N ARG A 294 1.14 9.98 8.56
CA ARG A 294 0.39 10.57 9.68
C ARG A 294 -1.10 10.21 9.61
N ALA A 295 -1.35 8.91 9.46
CA ALA A 295 -2.67 8.31 9.45
C ALA A 295 -3.08 7.84 10.83
N VAL A 296 -4.39 7.76 11.03
CA VAL A 296 -4.98 6.94 12.09
C VAL A 296 -4.75 5.48 11.72
N VAL A 297 -4.22 4.68 12.65
CA VAL A 297 -4.08 3.23 12.45
C VAL A 297 -4.96 2.54 13.46
N MET A 298 -5.99 1.82 13.01
CA MET A 298 -6.85 1.04 13.89
C MET A 298 -6.52 -0.45 13.74
N LEU A 299 -6.09 -1.05 14.84
CA LEU A 299 -5.89 -2.49 14.98
C LEU A 299 -7.14 -3.06 15.65
N GLY A 300 -7.87 -3.89 14.94
CA GLY A 300 -9.19 -4.35 15.34
C GLY A 300 -9.19 -5.81 15.74
N SER A 301 -9.75 -6.15 16.90
CA SER A 301 -9.97 -7.56 17.24
C SER A 301 -10.93 -7.82 18.40
N ALA A 302 -11.56 -8.99 18.39
CA ALA A 302 -12.20 -9.57 19.59
C ALA A 302 -11.20 -10.26 20.54
N THR A 303 -10.07 -10.72 20.03
CA THR A 303 -9.00 -11.39 20.77
C THR A 303 -7.66 -10.77 20.37
N PRO A 304 -7.36 -9.55 20.84
CA PRO A 304 -6.16 -8.84 20.44
C PRO A 304 -4.87 -9.63 20.69
N ASP A 305 -3.89 -9.43 19.81
CA ASP A 305 -2.57 -10.01 19.97
C ASP A 305 -1.86 -9.46 21.22
N LEU A 306 -1.00 -10.27 21.83
CA LEU A 306 -0.30 -9.89 23.05
C LEU A 306 0.59 -8.66 22.86
N GLU A 307 1.22 -8.49 21.69
CA GLU A 307 2.01 -7.28 21.39
C GLU A 307 1.12 -6.03 21.35
N SER A 308 -0.03 -6.14 20.70
CA SER A 308 -1.00 -5.06 20.56
C SER A 308 -1.58 -4.67 21.92
N MET A 309 -1.99 -5.67 22.73
CA MET A 309 -2.46 -5.46 24.10
C MET A 309 -1.38 -4.82 24.98
N HIS A 310 -0.14 -5.32 24.90
CA HIS A 310 0.96 -4.78 25.69
C HIS A 310 1.19 -3.31 25.36
N ASN A 311 1.21 -2.93 24.07
CA ASN A 311 1.38 -1.55 23.66
C ASN A 311 0.21 -0.67 24.10
N ALA A 312 -1.02 -1.18 24.09
CA ALA A 312 -2.19 -0.44 24.57
C ALA A 312 -2.16 -0.24 26.10
N VAL A 313 -1.84 -1.28 26.88
CA VAL A 313 -1.69 -1.20 28.35
C VAL A 313 -0.56 -0.24 28.74
N ARG A 314 0.52 -0.17 27.95
CA ARG A 314 1.63 0.77 28.16
C ARG A 314 1.33 2.20 27.66
N GLY A 315 0.14 2.47 27.13
CA GLY A 315 -0.25 3.78 26.60
C GLY A 315 0.44 4.17 25.29
N ARG A 316 1.10 3.22 24.60
CA ARG A 316 1.68 3.46 23.27
C ARG A 316 0.62 3.42 22.18
N PHE A 317 -0.41 2.59 22.36
CA PHE A 317 -1.64 2.60 21.55
C PHE A 317 -2.77 3.13 22.42
N ARG A 318 -3.69 3.88 21.83
CA ARG A 318 -4.96 4.21 22.49
C ARG A 318 -5.83 2.95 22.55
N MET A 319 -6.33 2.60 23.72
CA MET A 319 -7.31 1.52 23.88
C MET A 319 -8.72 2.05 23.61
N ALA A 320 -9.45 1.40 22.70
CA ALA A 320 -10.85 1.66 22.40
C ALA A 320 -11.65 0.36 22.57
N GLN A 321 -12.69 0.38 23.41
CA GLN A 321 -13.41 -0.85 23.80
C GLN A 321 -14.86 -0.85 23.32
N LEU A 322 -15.31 -2.01 22.84
CA LEU A 322 -16.70 -2.31 22.50
C LEU A 322 -17.09 -3.65 23.16
N PRO A 323 -17.39 -3.67 24.47
CA PRO A 323 -17.59 -4.91 25.22
C PRO A 323 -18.91 -5.62 24.92
N GLU A 324 -19.90 -4.90 24.40
CA GLU A 324 -21.27 -5.39 24.21
C GLU A 324 -21.55 -5.72 22.74
N ARG A 325 -22.37 -6.75 22.52
CA ARG A 325 -22.92 -7.05 21.20
C ARG A 325 -24.03 -6.07 20.86
N ILE A 326 -24.17 -5.76 19.58
CA ILE A 326 -25.32 -5.01 19.06
C ILE A 326 -26.45 -6.02 18.87
N GLY A 327 -27.60 -5.73 19.47
CA GLY A 327 -28.86 -6.46 19.32
C GLY A 327 -29.88 -5.60 18.59
#